data_AF-A0A9D6NHW4-F1
#
_entry.id   AF-A0A9D6NHW4-F1
#
_cell.length_a   1.000
_cell.length_b   1.000
_cell.length_c   1.000
_cell.angle_alpha   90.00
_cell.angle_beta   90.00
_cell.angle_gamma   90.00
#
_symmetry.space_group_name_H-M   'P 1'
#
loop_
_entity.id
_entity.type
_entity.pdbx_description
1 polymer ?
#
loop_
_entity_poly.entity_id
_entity_poly.type
_entity_poly.pdbx_seq_one_letter_code
_entity_poly.pdbx_strand_id
1 'polypeptide(L)'
;MLAAKLIIGIVLLSAAWFPQGGHSAKTSLSALIDTQAEPVSAQQDADKKASPSTEPVDRALDVIAYVATLVPSLLRLESQVSAYAALADTLWRYDQGRAREYFRSAFGALAKVDVTTKPKDRQTARVQEQLKQWKRETRTQLLNRIAQLDADLAKELASKVGEKEGKNAPADETALNSESIGLLFQRAYELLNTDPEQAAALAQQTLAAGVSPWLIEFLSALRERAPALADRLFESALNVILAQSNPPDISVLHLLGAYVLESPGGANASLTQRFLSLVAVALQAQSDPGAPFSRRLSPGEQRYIVQLYLPLFERYAPELVPAMQAMLDHLNANLPPKQSEPSQPGPTSSPNQQGGGLTPGAGQEPQVSRGDVGKTGDLMSPEGDEGKASATEGIIMKLPDEKVRQALLDTRRYNSAQSALEQDKIDEAYRLTQQIKDPLKQIDLFVELGRKLADRGEPERAVAFLDKALPLVSALSNLREGALQALMLTRSALAVNRDRALHYAQSAVTILNRLQSSASADTDPMRELARRQGLRGQLEAIFVPLGRVDFEQAIYLAMQLQDTEQRVLAEIAACRSVLERPEKKAKETEGRGSKIEDR
;
A
#
# COMPACT_ATOMS: atom_id res chain seq x y z
N MET A 1 20.56 -21.88 61.32
CA MET A 1 21.96 -22.20 60.98
C MET A 1 22.00 -22.54 59.51
N LEU A 2 22.91 -21.89 58.78
CA LEU A 2 23.21 -21.97 57.34
C LEU A 2 22.19 -21.40 56.33
N ALA A 3 22.74 -20.50 55.50
CA ALA A 3 22.25 -19.96 54.22
C ALA A 3 21.18 -18.85 54.24
N ALA A 4 21.57 -17.64 54.67
CA ALA A 4 20.93 -16.37 54.26
C ALA A 4 21.89 -15.19 54.43
N LYS A 5 22.91 -15.06 53.56
CA LYS A 5 23.77 -13.86 53.44
C LYS A 5 24.41 -13.80 52.05
N LEU A 6 23.82 -13.06 51.12
CA LEU A 6 24.56 -12.18 50.21
C LEU A 6 23.57 -11.23 49.51
N ILE A 7 23.97 -9.97 49.36
CA ILE A 7 23.32 -8.87 48.61
C ILE A 7 22.27 -8.06 49.39
N ILE A 8 22.77 -7.30 50.38
CA ILE A 8 22.29 -5.94 50.67
C ILE A 8 23.55 -5.09 50.85
N GLY A 9 23.78 -4.16 49.93
CA GLY A 9 24.91 -3.25 49.98
C GLY A 9 24.79 -2.17 48.91
N ILE A 10 24.57 -0.94 49.37
CA ILE A 10 24.67 0.35 48.68
C ILE A 10 23.34 0.90 48.11
N VAL A 11 22.47 1.33 49.02
CA VAL A 11 21.59 2.50 48.83
C VAL A 11 21.59 3.27 50.16
N LEU A 12 21.72 4.60 50.09
CA LEU A 12 21.76 5.63 51.15
C LEU A 12 23.13 5.99 51.74
N LEU A 13 23.78 7.00 51.14
CA LEU A 13 24.25 8.20 51.88
C LEU A 13 24.75 9.27 50.89
N SER A 14 23.94 10.30 50.63
CA SER A 14 24.39 11.69 50.40
C SER A 14 23.23 12.55 49.89
N ALA A 15 22.44 13.06 50.82
CA ALA A 15 21.77 14.36 50.69
C ALA A 15 22.61 15.36 51.48
N ALA A 16 23.07 16.44 50.84
CA ALA A 16 23.28 17.78 51.41
C ALA A 16 24.29 18.56 50.56
N TRP A 17 23.79 19.53 49.78
CA TRP A 17 24.35 20.86 49.47
C TRP A 17 24.01 21.27 48.03
N PHE A 18 23.02 22.16 47.89
CA PHE A 18 23.03 23.15 46.82
C PHE A 18 22.39 24.44 47.36
N PRO A 19 23.07 25.60 47.23
CA PRO A 19 22.56 26.88 47.70
C PRO A 19 21.62 27.52 46.68
N GLN A 20 20.70 28.33 47.22
CA GLN A 20 19.92 29.32 46.46
C GLN A 20 20.84 30.38 45.83
N GLY A 21 20.57 30.73 44.58
CA GLY A 21 21.19 31.87 43.91
C GLY A 21 20.58 32.07 42.53
N GLY A 22 19.69 33.05 42.41
CA GLY A 22 19.12 33.48 41.14
C GLY A 22 20.05 34.42 40.36
N HIS A 23 19.60 34.69 39.12
CA HIS A 23 19.98 35.77 38.19
C HIS A 23 20.64 35.36 36.86
N SER A 24 19.96 35.80 35.81
CA SER A 24 20.46 36.30 34.52
C SER A 24 21.07 35.32 33.52
N ALA A 25 20.21 34.85 32.60
CA ALA A 25 20.60 34.51 31.23
C ALA A 25 19.44 34.86 30.28
N LYS A 26 19.14 36.16 30.19
CA LYS A 26 18.25 36.76 29.17
C LYS A 26 18.97 37.97 28.57
N THR A 27 20.16 37.78 27.99
CA THR A 27 20.87 38.85 27.29
C THR A 27 21.89 38.30 26.31
N SER A 28 21.43 37.65 25.24
CA SER A 28 22.30 37.35 24.09
C SER A 28 21.57 36.97 22.79
N LEU A 29 20.25 37.19 22.68
CA LEU A 29 19.49 37.01 21.43
C LEU A 29 18.78 38.28 20.94
N SER A 30 18.95 39.40 21.63
CA SER A 30 18.33 40.70 21.30
C SER A 30 19.26 41.64 20.53
N ALA A 31 20.52 41.26 20.28
CA ALA A 31 21.53 42.13 19.66
C ALA A 31 21.87 41.79 18.20
N LEU A 32 21.05 40.96 17.53
CA LEU A 32 21.26 40.58 16.12
C LEU A 32 20.07 40.93 15.19
N ILE A 33 19.12 41.74 15.68
CA ILE A 33 17.91 42.12 14.91
C ILE A 33 17.83 43.64 14.64
N ASP A 34 18.63 44.49 15.29
CA ASP A 34 18.63 45.93 15.05
C ASP A 34 19.87 46.38 14.27
N THR A 35 19.98 46.00 12.99
CA THR A 35 20.78 46.75 12.01
C THR A 35 20.31 46.48 10.59
N GLN A 36 19.36 47.29 10.10
CA GLN A 36 19.35 47.90 8.76
C GLN A 36 17.94 48.39 8.42
N ALA A 37 17.76 49.71 8.51
CA ALA A 37 16.68 50.42 7.85
C ALA A 37 17.28 51.69 7.23
N GLU A 38 17.66 51.59 5.95
CA GLU A 38 17.79 52.74 5.05
C GLU A 38 16.97 52.48 3.78
N PRO A 39 16.45 53.54 3.12
CA PRO A 39 15.30 53.42 2.23
C PRO A 39 15.68 52.98 0.81
N VAL A 40 15.06 51.90 0.34
CA VAL A 40 15.11 51.44 -1.05
C VAL A 40 14.08 52.23 -1.87
N SER A 41 14.55 53.21 -2.65
CA SER A 41 13.76 53.96 -3.62
C SER A 41 14.63 54.32 -4.83
N ALA A 42 15.02 53.31 -5.62
CA ALA A 42 15.56 53.52 -6.99
C ALA A 42 15.76 52.25 -7.86
N GLN A 43 15.46 51.05 -7.38
CA GLN A 43 15.88 49.79 -8.05
C GLN A 43 14.72 48.98 -8.69
N GLN A 44 13.70 49.65 -9.25
CA GLN A 44 12.51 48.96 -9.78
C GLN A 44 12.44 48.80 -11.31
N ASP A 45 13.40 49.32 -12.08
CA ASP A 45 13.29 49.30 -13.56
C ASP A 45 14.34 48.45 -14.31
N ALA A 46 15.15 47.63 -13.63
CA ALA A 46 16.20 46.84 -14.29
C ALA A 46 15.92 45.31 -14.42
N ASP A 47 14.80 44.80 -13.88
CA ASP A 47 14.66 43.35 -13.62
C ASP A 47 13.73 42.59 -14.60
N LYS A 48 13.66 43.00 -15.87
CA LYS A 48 12.72 42.44 -16.84
C LYS A 48 13.28 41.40 -17.82
N LYS A 49 14.39 40.72 -17.52
CA LYS A 49 14.90 39.62 -18.38
C LYS A 49 15.75 38.56 -17.67
N ALA A 50 15.45 38.21 -16.42
CA ALA A 50 16.04 37.04 -15.77
C ALA A 50 15.36 35.75 -16.29
N SER A 51 16.16 34.82 -16.80
CA SER A 51 15.75 33.44 -17.07
C SER A 51 15.07 32.83 -15.82
N PRO A 52 14.11 31.89 -15.97
CA PRO A 52 13.50 31.23 -14.82
C PRO A 52 14.62 30.62 -13.95
N SER A 53 14.74 31.07 -12.70
CA SER A 53 15.86 30.71 -11.83
C SER A 53 15.90 29.19 -11.62
N THR A 54 17.04 28.57 -11.96
CA THR A 54 17.34 27.15 -11.68
C THR A 54 17.56 26.91 -10.18
N GLU A 55 17.63 27.97 -9.39
CA GLU A 55 17.93 28.01 -7.96
C GLU A 55 17.15 26.97 -7.12
N PRO A 56 15.82 26.76 -7.29
CA PRO A 56 15.12 25.75 -6.49
C PRO A 56 15.47 24.31 -6.89
N VAL A 57 15.78 24.08 -8.17
CA VAL A 57 16.16 22.76 -8.69
C VAL A 57 17.56 22.40 -8.21
N ASP A 58 18.51 23.33 -8.35
CA ASP A 58 19.89 23.16 -7.89
C ASP A 58 19.92 22.91 -6.38
N ARG A 59 19.14 23.70 -5.62
CA ARG A 59 18.97 23.50 -4.18
C ARG A 59 18.39 22.13 -3.83
N ALA A 60 17.35 21.67 -4.54
CA ALA A 60 16.78 20.34 -4.32
C ALA A 60 17.78 19.22 -4.62
N LEU A 61 18.62 19.38 -5.65
CA LEU A 61 19.69 18.42 -5.97
C LEU A 61 20.77 18.40 -4.88
N ASP A 62 21.13 19.56 -4.30
CA ASP A 62 22.06 19.64 -3.17
C ASP A 62 21.52 18.94 -1.93
N VAL A 63 20.24 19.14 -1.60
CA VAL A 63 19.57 18.45 -0.48
C VAL A 63 19.56 16.95 -0.73
N ILE A 64 19.22 16.50 -1.95
CA ILE A 64 19.25 15.07 -2.30
C ILE A 64 20.65 14.48 -2.16
N ALA A 65 21.70 15.20 -2.59
CA ALA A 65 23.08 14.76 -2.44
C ALA A 65 23.46 14.63 -0.96
N TYR A 66 23.09 15.60 -0.12
CA TYR A 66 23.30 15.53 1.32
C TYR A 66 22.54 14.35 1.96
N VAL A 67 21.24 14.21 1.68
CA VAL A 67 20.40 13.12 2.19
C VAL A 67 20.97 11.75 1.85
N ALA A 68 21.47 11.58 0.63
CA ALA A 68 22.09 10.32 0.21
C ALA A 68 23.28 9.91 1.09
N THR A 69 24.04 10.88 1.63
CA THR A 69 25.14 10.59 2.57
C THR A 69 24.66 10.09 3.94
N LEU A 70 23.41 10.41 4.31
CA LEU A 70 22.82 9.98 5.57
C LEU A 70 22.22 8.57 5.49
N VAL A 71 21.80 8.11 4.31
CA VAL A 71 21.11 6.82 4.15
C VAL A 71 21.89 5.63 4.71
N PRO A 72 23.21 5.47 4.47
CA PRO A 72 23.99 4.36 5.05
C PRO A 72 23.98 4.32 6.58
N SER A 73 23.78 5.46 7.24
CA SER A 73 23.76 5.59 8.72
C SER A 73 22.40 5.29 9.35
N LEU A 74 21.35 5.08 8.55
CA LEU A 74 20.04 4.70 9.07
C LEU A 74 20.13 3.35 9.77
N LEU A 75 19.64 3.30 11.01
CA LEU A 75 19.73 2.13 11.88
C LEU A 75 19.10 0.87 11.27
N ARG A 76 18.04 1.05 10.48
CA ARG A 76 17.24 -0.04 9.92
C ARG A 76 17.41 -0.19 8.42
N LEU A 77 17.58 -1.43 7.97
CA LEU A 77 17.77 -1.76 6.57
C LEU A 77 16.51 -1.48 5.74
N GLU A 78 15.32 -1.68 6.30
CA GLU A 78 14.04 -1.40 5.63
C GLU A 78 13.91 0.08 5.26
N SER A 79 14.43 0.95 6.12
CA SER A 79 14.46 2.39 5.91
C SER A 79 15.54 2.79 4.90
N GLN A 80 16.68 2.08 4.89
CA GLN A 80 17.68 2.23 3.81
C GLN A 80 17.10 1.85 2.44
N VAL A 81 16.42 0.70 2.33
CA VAL A 81 15.77 0.25 1.10
C VAL A 81 14.79 1.32 0.61
N SER A 82 13.95 1.82 1.52
CA SER A 82 12.94 2.84 1.22
C SER A 82 13.56 4.15 0.75
N ALA A 83 14.58 4.65 1.45
CA ALA A 83 15.25 5.91 1.14
C ALA A 83 16.02 5.83 -0.18
N TYR A 84 16.79 4.76 -0.42
CA TYR A 84 17.49 4.58 -1.69
C TYR A 84 16.55 4.47 -2.89
N ALA A 85 15.45 3.75 -2.74
CA ALA A 85 14.43 3.69 -3.80
C ALA A 85 13.88 5.09 -4.09
N ALA A 86 13.46 5.82 -3.05
CA ALA A 86 12.93 7.18 -3.21
C ALA A 86 13.95 8.17 -3.82
N LEU A 87 15.24 8.07 -3.46
CA LEU A 87 16.31 8.84 -4.08
C LEU A 87 16.46 8.52 -5.57
N ALA A 88 16.51 7.23 -5.90
CA ALA A 88 16.65 6.75 -7.28
C ALA A 88 15.52 7.28 -8.17
N ASP A 89 14.28 7.13 -7.70
CA ASP A 89 13.10 7.61 -8.39
C ASP A 89 13.09 9.11 -8.61
N THR A 90 13.50 9.86 -7.58
CA THR A 90 13.53 11.32 -7.60
C THR A 90 14.59 11.84 -8.58
N LEU A 91 15.74 11.18 -8.65
CA LEU A 91 16.86 11.58 -9.51
C LEU A 91 16.78 11.07 -10.95
N TRP A 92 15.87 10.15 -11.27
CA TRP A 92 15.88 9.44 -12.56
C TRP A 92 15.94 10.36 -13.78
N ARG A 93 15.24 11.51 -13.73
CA ARG A 93 15.20 12.48 -14.85
C ARG A 93 16.44 13.38 -14.94
N TYR A 94 17.25 13.44 -13.90
CA TYR A 94 18.37 14.38 -13.75
C TYR A 94 19.72 13.68 -13.79
N ASP A 95 19.84 12.51 -13.18
CA ASP A 95 21.05 11.72 -13.13
C ASP A 95 20.73 10.22 -13.07
N GLN A 96 20.54 9.61 -14.25
CA GLN A 96 20.26 8.18 -14.38
C GLN A 96 21.40 7.31 -13.83
N GLY A 97 22.65 7.77 -13.89
CA GLY A 97 23.81 7.04 -13.38
C GLY A 97 23.70 6.83 -11.88
N ARG A 98 23.57 7.94 -11.13
CA ARG A 98 23.36 7.90 -9.67
C ARG A 98 22.04 7.21 -9.30
N ALA A 99 20.96 7.42 -10.06
CA ALA A 99 19.70 6.75 -9.79
C ALA A 99 19.82 5.21 -9.89
N ARG A 100 20.51 4.70 -10.92
CA ARG A 100 20.81 3.26 -11.04
C ARG A 100 21.63 2.75 -9.87
N GLU A 101 22.63 3.51 -9.40
CA GLU A 101 23.42 3.16 -8.22
C GLU A 101 22.58 3.09 -6.95
N TYR A 102 21.64 4.02 -6.75
CA TYR A 102 20.72 3.98 -5.62
C TYR A 102 19.75 2.81 -5.71
N PHE A 103 19.22 2.46 -6.87
CA PHE A 103 18.43 1.22 -7.01
C PHE A 103 19.25 -0.03 -6.66
N ARG A 104 20.50 -0.13 -7.14
CA ARG A 104 21.42 -1.23 -6.73
C ARG A 104 21.65 -1.24 -5.22
N SER A 105 21.77 -0.06 -4.60
CA SER A 105 21.95 0.09 -3.16
C SER A 105 20.70 -0.31 -2.37
N ALA A 106 19.50 -0.02 -2.88
CA ALA A 106 18.23 -0.49 -2.32
C ALA A 106 18.16 -2.03 -2.34
N PHE A 107 18.52 -2.69 -3.45
CA PHE A 107 18.61 -4.15 -3.51
C PHE A 107 19.68 -4.70 -2.57
N GLY A 108 20.83 -4.05 -2.49
CA GLY A 108 21.91 -4.41 -1.58
C GLY A 108 21.47 -4.36 -0.11
N ALA A 109 20.72 -3.33 0.29
CA ALA A 109 20.13 -3.22 1.61
C ALA A 109 19.06 -4.29 1.86
N LEU A 110 18.18 -4.54 0.88
CA LEU A 110 17.12 -5.54 0.97
C LEU A 110 17.68 -6.96 1.12
N ALA A 111 18.78 -7.27 0.42
CA ALA A 111 19.45 -8.56 0.52
C ALA A 111 20.08 -8.80 1.92
N LYS A 112 20.47 -7.73 2.62
CA LYS A 112 21.04 -7.80 3.98
C LYS A 112 19.98 -7.99 5.06
N VAL A 113 18.69 -7.84 4.76
CA VAL A 113 17.60 -8.07 5.73
C VAL A 113 17.60 -9.56 6.07
N ASP A 114 18.01 -9.87 7.31
CA ASP A 114 18.16 -11.24 7.79
C ASP A 114 16.79 -11.85 8.11
N VAL A 115 16.42 -12.85 7.31
CA VAL A 115 15.23 -13.70 7.47
C VAL A 115 15.62 -15.16 7.74
N THR A 116 16.91 -15.43 7.95
CA THR A 116 17.50 -16.78 7.96
C THR A 116 17.75 -17.34 9.35
N THR A 117 17.71 -16.49 10.38
CA THR A 117 17.78 -16.95 11.78
C THR A 117 16.67 -17.95 12.07
N LYS A 118 16.97 -19.08 12.72
CA LYS A 118 15.91 -20.01 13.13
C LYS A 118 15.05 -19.34 14.21
N PRO A 119 13.72 -19.35 14.09
CA PRO A 119 12.86 -18.75 15.10
C PRO A 119 13.02 -19.53 16.41
N LYS A 120 13.17 -18.82 17.52
CA LYS A 120 13.30 -19.42 18.86
C LYS A 120 11.94 -19.82 19.45
N ASP A 121 10.87 -19.17 18.98
CA ASP A 121 9.51 -19.35 19.45
C ASP A 121 8.48 -19.06 18.33
N ARG A 122 7.19 -19.22 18.64
CA ARG A 122 6.10 -18.99 17.67
C ARG A 122 5.97 -17.52 17.26
N GLN A 123 6.35 -16.58 18.12
CA GLN A 123 6.23 -15.15 17.85
C GLN A 123 7.30 -14.70 16.84
N THR A 124 8.55 -15.11 17.08
CA THR A 124 9.68 -14.92 16.16
C THR A 124 9.44 -15.62 14.81
N ALA A 125 8.82 -16.80 14.79
CA ALA A 125 8.42 -17.46 13.55
C ALA A 125 7.43 -16.62 12.72
N ARG A 126 6.44 -16.00 13.37
CA ARG A 126 5.48 -15.11 12.71
C ARG A 126 6.16 -13.85 12.17
N VAL A 127 7.01 -13.22 12.99
CA VAL A 127 7.78 -12.03 12.58
C VAL A 127 8.63 -12.34 11.35
N GLN A 128 9.31 -13.49 11.35
CA GLN A 128 10.14 -13.91 10.22
C GLN A 128 9.34 -14.20 8.97
N GLU A 129 8.19 -14.87 9.06
CA GLU A 129 7.36 -15.10 7.88
C GLU A 129 6.85 -13.78 7.30
N GLN A 130 6.48 -12.83 8.15
CA GLN A 130 6.05 -11.50 7.71
C GLN A 130 7.21 -10.68 7.11
N LEU A 131 8.43 -10.77 7.67
CA LEU A 131 9.61 -10.15 7.08
C LEU A 131 9.97 -10.79 5.73
N LYS A 132 9.82 -12.10 5.58
CA LYS A 132 9.97 -12.80 4.29
C LYS A 132 8.94 -12.30 3.29
N GLN A 133 7.68 -12.20 3.70
CA GLN A 133 6.61 -11.67 2.87
C GLN A 133 6.91 -10.22 2.45
N TRP A 134 7.23 -9.34 3.41
CA TRP A 134 7.61 -7.95 3.14
C TRP A 134 8.82 -7.84 2.20
N LYS A 135 9.83 -8.71 2.38
CA LYS A 135 11.01 -8.75 1.51
C LYS A 135 10.64 -9.10 0.07
N ARG A 136 9.81 -10.13 -0.13
CA ARG A 136 9.28 -10.52 -1.46
C ARG A 136 8.45 -9.41 -2.10
N GLU A 137 7.52 -8.82 -1.36
CA GLU A 137 6.67 -7.73 -1.82
C GLU A 137 7.51 -6.50 -2.19
N THR A 138 8.45 -6.11 -1.34
CA THR A 138 9.34 -4.96 -1.59
C THR A 138 10.25 -5.22 -2.78
N ARG A 139 10.78 -6.44 -2.94
CA ARG A 139 11.59 -6.82 -4.11
C ARG A 139 10.78 -6.68 -5.39
N THR A 140 9.57 -7.22 -5.40
CA THR A 140 8.63 -7.12 -6.53
C THR A 140 8.30 -5.67 -6.87
N GLN A 141 7.96 -4.85 -5.87
CA GLN A 141 7.67 -3.43 -6.06
C GLN A 141 8.86 -2.67 -6.64
N LEU A 142 10.08 -2.93 -6.14
CA LEU A 142 11.28 -2.31 -6.67
C LEU A 142 11.55 -2.74 -8.11
N LEU A 143 11.47 -4.04 -8.42
CA LEU A 143 11.69 -4.53 -9.78
C LEU A 143 10.67 -3.94 -10.76
N ASN A 144 9.38 -3.90 -10.38
CA ASN A 144 8.33 -3.33 -11.22
C ASN A 144 8.59 -1.84 -11.48
N ARG A 145 8.99 -1.11 -10.44
CA ARG A 145 9.29 0.32 -10.54
C ARG A 145 10.52 0.59 -11.40
N ILE A 146 11.58 -0.21 -11.23
CA ILE A 146 12.78 -0.12 -12.06
C ILE A 146 12.44 -0.49 -13.50
N ALA A 147 11.64 -1.54 -13.75
CA ALA A 147 11.30 -1.96 -15.10
C ALA A 147 10.56 -0.88 -15.91
N GLN A 148 9.74 -0.06 -15.25
CA GLN A 148 9.09 1.10 -15.86
C GLN A 148 10.08 2.20 -16.30
N LEU A 149 11.25 2.26 -15.66
CA LEU A 149 12.28 3.29 -15.89
C LEU A 149 13.44 2.76 -16.76
N ASP A 150 13.81 1.50 -16.56
CA ASP A 150 14.98 0.80 -17.08
C ASP A 150 14.81 -0.73 -16.97
N ALA A 151 14.24 -1.32 -18.01
CA ALA A 151 14.01 -2.76 -18.09
C ALA A 151 15.31 -3.60 -18.01
N ASP A 152 16.42 -3.07 -18.53
CA ASP A 152 17.71 -3.79 -18.52
C ASP A 152 18.27 -3.87 -17.10
N LEU A 153 18.20 -2.79 -16.33
CA LEU A 153 18.60 -2.80 -14.92
C LEU A 153 17.69 -3.71 -14.08
N ALA A 154 16.38 -3.69 -14.31
CA ALA A 154 15.45 -4.58 -13.60
C ALA A 154 15.81 -6.06 -13.85
N LYS A 155 16.11 -6.41 -15.11
CA LYS A 155 16.58 -7.75 -15.50
C LYS A 155 17.93 -8.11 -14.87
N GLU A 156 18.89 -7.19 -14.89
CA GLU A 156 20.19 -7.35 -14.23
C GLU A 156 20.00 -7.68 -12.74
N LEU A 157 19.18 -6.88 -12.04
CA LEU A 157 18.93 -7.04 -10.61
C LEU A 157 18.17 -8.32 -10.29
N ALA A 158 17.13 -8.66 -11.06
CA ALA A 158 16.38 -9.91 -10.88
C ALA A 158 17.30 -11.14 -10.99
N SER A 159 18.18 -11.17 -12.00
CA SER A 159 19.11 -12.30 -12.22
C SER A 159 20.10 -12.49 -11.05
N LYS A 160 20.64 -11.41 -10.49
CA LYS A 160 21.59 -11.45 -9.37
C LYS A 160 21.00 -11.97 -8.07
N VAL A 161 19.68 -11.86 -7.89
CA VAL A 161 19.02 -12.41 -6.69
C VAL A 161 18.96 -13.94 -6.77
N GLY A 162 18.65 -14.49 -7.96
CA GLY A 162 18.61 -15.94 -8.21
C GLY A 162 19.93 -16.66 -7.89
N GLU A 163 21.06 -16.08 -8.31
CA GLU A 163 22.39 -16.70 -8.12
C GLU A 163 22.84 -16.80 -6.66
N LYS A 164 22.42 -15.86 -5.80
CA LYS A 164 22.85 -15.80 -4.39
C LYS A 164 21.98 -16.67 -3.48
N GLU A 165 20.69 -16.79 -3.76
CA GLU A 165 19.74 -17.54 -2.93
C GLU A 165 19.76 -19.05 -3.28
N GLY A 166 20.10 -19.43 -4.52
CA GLY A 166 20.15 -20.83 -4.99
C GLY A 166 21.20 -21.75 -4.35
N LYS A 167 22.17 -21.21 -3.58
CA LYS A 167 23.19 -22.06 -2.92
C LYS A 167 22.75 -22.71 -1.61
N ASN A 168 21.66 -22.26 -0.98
CA ASN A 168 21.28 -22.73 0.37
C ASN A 168 19.76 -22.95 0.60
N ALA A 169 18.87 -22.76 -0.37
CA ALA A 169 17.42 -22.86 -0.14
C ALA A 169 16.67 -23.58 -1.27
N PRO A 170 16.22 -24.84 -1.09
CA PRO A 170 15.42 -25.56 -2.08
C PRO A 170 13.95 -25.10 -2.17
N ALA A 171 13.53 -24.08 -1.41
CA ALA A 171 12.15 -23.59 -1.37
C ALA A 171 11.95 -22.13 -1.84
N ASP A 172 13.04 -21.35 -2.05
CA ASP A 172 12.96 -19.94 -2.48
C ASP A 172 13.18 -19.75 -4.00
N GLU A 173 13.70 -20.75 -4.72
CA GLU A 173 13.86 -20.71 -6.19
C GLU A 173 12.52 -20.51 -6.93
N THR A 174 11.44 -21.12 -6.44
CA THR A 174 10.09 -20.93 -7.00
C THR A 174 9.59 -19.51 -6.80
N ALA A 175 9.92 -18.85 -5.68
CA ALA A 175 9.52 -17.46 -5.43
C ALA A 175 10.28 -16.48 -6.36
N LEU A 176 11.59 -16.67 -6.52
CA LEU A 176 12.42 -15.83 -7.40
C LEU A 176 12.08 -15.98 -8.88
N ASN A 177 11.77 -17.21 -9.30
CA ASN A 177 11.24 -17.46 -10.64
C ASN A 177 9.88 -16.79 -10.80
N SER A 178 8.99 -16.85 -9.80
CA SER A 178 7.67 -16.21 -9.88
C SER A 178 7.73 -14.67 -10.05
N GLU A 179 8.65 -13.98 -9.37
CA GLU A 179 8.83 -12.52 -9.53
C GLU A 179 9.35 -12.15 -10.93
N SER A 180 10.35 -12.88 -11.43
CA SER A 180 10.89 -12.66 -12.78
C SER A 180 9.85 -12.96 -13.87
N ILE A 181 9.04 -14.00 -13.66
CA ILE A 181 7.91 -14.35 -14.53
C ILE A 181 6.88 -13.21 -14.54
N GLY A 182 6.52 -12.66 -13.37
CA GLY A 182 5.58 -11.54 -13.27
C GLY A 182 6.02 -10.31 -14.06
N LEU A 183 7.31 -9.94 -13.98
CA LEU A 183 7.90 -8.83 -14.74
C LEU A 183 7.88 -9.07 -16.25
N LEU A 184 8.22 -10.30 -16.67
CA LEU A 184 8.18 -10.69 -18.08
C LEU A 184 6.75 -10.61 -18.62
N PHE A 185 5.75 -11.05 -17.86
CA PHE A 185 4.35 -10.90 -18.24
C PHE A 185 3.91 -9.44 -18.27
N GLN A 186 4.31 -8.61 -17.28
CA GLN A 186 4.01 -7.18 -17.32
C GLN A 186 4.54 -6.54 -18.61
N ARG A 187 5.79 -6.84 -18.98
CA ARG A 187 6.37 -6.34 -20.23
C ARG A 187 5.68 -6.90 -21.47
N ALA A 188 5.29 -8.18 -21.45
CA ALA A 188 4.52 -8.79 -22.52
C ALA A 188 3.18 -8.07 -22.71
N TYR A 189 2.47 -7.72 -21.63
CA TYR A 189 1.22 -6.95 -21.70
C TYR A 189 1.42 -5.54 -22.30
N GLU A 190 2.50 -4.85 -21.95
CA GLU A 190 2.81 -3.54 -22.52
C GLU A 190 3.02 -3.60 -24.04
N LEU A 191 3.63 -4.68 -24.53
CA LEU A 191 3.87 -4.90 -25.95
C LEU A 191 2.65 -5.44 -26.70
N LEU A 192 1.62 -5.91 -26.00
CA LEU A 192 0.50 -6.63 -26.61
C LEU A 192 -0.22 -5.86 -27.72
N ASN A 193 -0.33 -4.54 -27.58
CA ASN A 193 -1.01 -3.68 -28.54
C ASN A 193 -0.08 -3.15 -29.66
N THR A 194 1.24 -3.21 -29.47
CA THR A 194 2.23 -2.61 -30.38
C THR A 194 3.03 -3.66 -31.15
N ASP A 195 3.42 -4.74 -30.49
CA ASP A 195 4.18 -5.87 -31.03
C ASP A 195 3.75 -7.18 -30.33
N PRO A 196 2.64 -7.80 -30.79
CA PRO A 196 2.14 -9.03 -30.20
C PRO A 196 3.08 -10.23 -30.39
N GLU A 197 3.95 -10.23 -31.40
CA GLU A 197 4.95 -11.29 -31.59
C GLU A 197 6.02 -11.25 -30.50
N GLN A 198 6.56 -10.06 -30.23
CA GLN A 198 7.52 -9.88 -29.15
C GLN A 198 6.87 -10.15 -27.78
N ALA A 199 5.61 -9.73 -27.58
CA ALA A 199 4.84 -10.03 -26.38
C ALA A 199 4.72 -11.55 -26.17
N ALA A 200 4.33 -12.30 -27.20
CA ALA A 200 4.23 -13.76 -27.14
C ALA A 200 5.59 -14.43 -26.88
N ALA A 201 6.67 -13.92 -27.48
CA ALA A 201 8.02 -14.45 -27.26
C ALA A 201 8.50 -14.25 -25.82
N LEU A 202 8.16 -13.12 -25.18
CA LEU A 202 8.47 -12.88 -23.77
C LEU A 202 7.68 -13.83 -22.85
N ALA A 203 6.37 -13.99 -23.10
CA ALA A 203 5.55 -14.95 -22.36
C ALA A 203 6.02 -16.40 -22.58
N GLN A 204 6.53 -16.74 -23.77
CA GLN A 204 7.09 -18.06 -24.03
C GLN A 204 8.35 -18.32 -23.19
N GLN A 205 9.19 -17.30 -22.94
CA GLN A 205 10.37 -17.44 -22.09
C GLN A 205 9.99 -17.82 -20.64
N THR A 206 8.83 -17.41 -20.15
CA THR A 206 8.39 -17.75 -18.79
C THR A 206 8.07 -19.23 -18.63
N LEU A 207 7.74 -19.93 -19.73
CA LEU A 207 7.41 -21.36 -19.70
C LEU A 207 8.58 -22.24 -19.26
N ALA A 208 9.82 -21.77 -19.35
CA ALA A 208 10.99 -22.47 -18.82
C ALA A 208 10.88 -22.75 -17.31
N ALA A 209 10.15 -21.90 -16.58
CA ALA A 209 9.88 -22.05 -15.16
C ALA A 209 8.54 -22.77 -14.86
N GLY A 210 7.86 -23.28 -15.88
CA GLY A 210 6.55 -23.92 -15.78
C GLY A 210 5.38 -22.99 -16.15
N VAL A 211 4.18 -23.52 -16.04
CA VAL A 211 2.94 -22.81 -16.37
C VAL A 211 2.46 -22.01 -15.16
N SER A 212 2.51 -20.68 -15.25
CA SER A 212 2.08 -19.78 -14.17
C SER A 212 0.63 -19.30 -14.35
N PRO A 213 -0.07 -18.88 -13.29
CA PRO A 213 -1.41 -18.29 -13.40
C PRO A 213 -1.51 -17.07 -14.34
N TRP A 214 -0.47 -16.22 -14.37
CA TRP A 214 -0.41 -15.05 -15.26
C TRP A 214 -0.45 -15.41 -16.75
N LEU A 215 -0.04 -16.63 -17.11
CA LEU A 215 -0.09 -17.08 -18.49
C LEU A 215 -1.53 -17.17 -18.99
N ILE A 216 -2.49 -17.55 -18.15
CA ILE A 216 -3.89 -17.69 -18.58
C ILE A 216 -4.45 -16.33 -18.97
N GLU A 217 -4.33 -15.35 -18.07
CA GLU A 217 -4.81 -13.99 -18.31
C GLU A 217 -4.16 -13.42 -19.57
N PHE A 218 -2.86 -13.67 -19.74
CA PHE A 218 -2.11 -13.20 -20.90
C PHE A 218 -2.54 -13.91 -22.18
N LEU A 219 -2.80 -15.22 -22.16
CA LEU A 219 -3.31 -15.98 -23.30
C LEU A 219 -4.67 -15.45 -23.74
N SER A 220 -5.57 -15.16 -22.79
CA SER A 220 -6.87 -14.55 -23.08
C SER A 220 -6.70 -13.18 -23.76
N ALA A 221 -5.86 -12.30 -23.20
CA ALA A 221 -5.60 -10.99 -23.77
C ALA A 221 -4.90 -11.07 -25.16
N LEU A 222 -3.91 -11.96 -25.30
CA LEU A 222 -3.20 -12.18 -26.57
C LEU A 222 -4.15 -12.71 -27.64
N ARG A 223 -5.11 -13.56 -27.28
CA ARG A 223 -6.07 -14.11 -28.23
C ARG A 223 -6.96 -13.05 -28.85
N GLU A 224 -7.40 -12.07 -28.07
CA GLU A 224 -8.21 -10.95 -28.58
C GLU A 224 -7.49 -10.13 -29.66
N ARG A 225 -6.15 -10.11 -29.64
CA ARG A 225 -5.31 -9.34 -30.57
C ARG A 225 -4.72 -10.19 -31.69
N ALA A 226 -4.22 -11.38 -31.35
CA ALA A 226 -3.46 -12.26 -32.22
C ALA A 226 -3.75 -13.75 -31.89
N PRO A 227 -4.90 -14.29 -32.32
CA PRO A 227 -5.36 -15.64 -31.93
C PRO A 227 -4.38 -16.75 -32.31
N ALA A 228 -3.71 -16.63 -33.46
CA ALA A 228 -2.72 -17.61 -33.90
C ALA A 228 -1.43 -17.63 -33.05
N LEU A 229 -1.08 -16.52 -32.40
CA LEU A 229 0.04 -16.49 -31.44
C LEU A 229 -0.39 -17.09 -30.11
N ALA A 230 -1.60 -16.79 -29.65
CA ALA A 230 -2.16 -17.38 -28.43
C ALA A 230 -2.27 -18.91 -28.52
N ASP A 231 -2.78 -19.44 -29.64
CA ASP A 231 -2.85 -20.89 -29.86
C ASP A 231 -1.46 -21.56 -29.86
N ARG A 232 -0.46 -20.93 -30.48
CA ARG A 232 0.94 -21.43 -30.46
C ARG A 232 1.55 -21.39 -29.06
N LEU A 233 1.29 -20.34 -28.30
CA LEU A 233 1.78 -20.20 -26.93
C LEU A 233 1.09 -21.20 -25.99
N PHE A 234 -0.22 -21.41 -26.14
CA PHE A 234 -0.98 -22.44 -25.43
C PHE A 234 -0.43 -23.85 -25.74
N GLU A 235 -0.19 -24.16 -27.01
CA GLU A 235 0.41 -25.43 -27.41
C GLU A 235 1.80 -25.63 -26.79
N SER A 236 2.61 -24.58 -26.76
CA SER A 236 3.92 -24.60 -26.09
C SER A 236 3.78 -24.90 -24.59
N ALA A 237 2.77 -24.33 -23.93
CA ALA A 237 2.49 -24.61 -22.52
C ALA A 237 2.08 -26.08 -22.29
N LEU A 238 1.26 -26.67 -23.17
CA LEU A 238 0.92 -28.10 -23.09
C LEU A 238 2.15 -28.99 -23.25
N ASN A 239 3.06 -28.64 -24.16
CA ASN A 239 4.32 -29.38 -24.36
C ASN A 239 5.21 -29.33 -23.12
N VAL A 240 5.25 -28.19 -22.42
CA VAL A 240 6.01 -28.05 -21.16
C VAL A 240 5.41 -28.93 -20.05
N ILE A 241 4.08 -28.95 -19.90
CA ILE A 241 3.42 -29.83 -18.91
C ILE A 241 3.75 -31.29 -19.17
N LEU A 242 3.69 -31.72 -20.43
CA LEU A 242 4.04 -33.08 -20.85
C LEU A 242 5.51 -33.44 -20.58
N ALA A 243 6.42 -32.49 -20.74
CA ALA A 243 7.84 -32.69 -20.49
C ALA A 243 8.17 -32.75 -18.98
N GLN A 244 7.41 -32.03 -18.15
CA GLN A 244 7.65 -31.95 -16.71
C GLN A 244 7.04 -33.11 -15.93
N SER A 245 5.88 -33.62 -16.35
CA SER A 245 5.13 -34.64 -15.63
C SER A 245 4.54 -35.70 -16.55
N ASN A 246 4.74 -36.97 -16.20
CA ASN A 246 4.08 -38.11 -16.85
C ASN A 246 3.59 -39.10 -15.77
N PRO A 247 2.28 -39.15 -15.48
CA PRO A 247 1.17 -38.46 -16.15
C PRO A 247 1.15 -36.94 -15.91
N PRO A 248 0.49 -36.15 -16.78
CA PRO A 248 0.33 -34.70 -16.60
C PRO A 248 -0.38 -34.34 -15.29
N ASP A 249 0.01 -33.22 -14.66
CA ASP A 249 -0.69 -32.69 -13.48
C ASP A 249 -2.02 -32.04 -13.89
N ILE A 250 -3.13 -32.65 -13.46
CA ILE A 250 -4.49 -32.17 -13.72
C ILE A 250 -4.75 -30.76 -13.17
N SER A 251 -4.09 -30.36 -12.08
CA SER A 251 -4.25 -29.03 -11.49
C SER A 251 -3.72 -27.95 -12.43
N VAL A 252 -2.58 -28.22 -13.08
CA VAL A 252 -1.94 -27.31 -14.05
C VAL A 252 -2.69 -27.33 -15.37
N LEU A 253 -3.20 -28.49 -15.81
CA LEU A 253 -4.08 -28.56 -16.98
C LEU A 253 -5.39 -27.79 -16.76
N HIS A 254 -5.99 -27.89 -15.58
CA HIS A 254 -7.22 -27.18 -15.26
C HIS A 254 -7.04 -25.65 -15.33
N LEU A 255 -5.88 -25.15 -14.87
CA LEU A 255 -5.47 -23.75 -15.00
C LEU A 255 -5.53 -23.31 -16.47
N LEU A 256 -4.94 -24.07 -17.39
CA LEU A 256 -4.98 -23.79 -18.83
C LEU A 256 -6.38 -23.95 -19.44
N GLY A 257 -7.27 -24.72 -18.83
CA GLY A 257 -8.59 -24.98 -19.38
C GLY A 257 -9.50 -23.75 -19.51
N ALA A 258 -9.23 -22.68 -18.76
CA ALA A 258 -9.91 -21.39 -18.93
C ALA A 258 -9.74 -20.85 -20.36
N TYR A 259 -8.57 -21.02 -20.98
CA TYR A 259 -8.32 -20.62 -22.37
C TYR A 259 -9.27 -21.33 -23.36
N VAL A 260 -9.57 -22.61 -23.10
CA VAL A 260 -10.44 -23.42 -23.97
C VAL A 260 -11.92 -23.11 -23.70
N LEU A 261 -12.28 -22.86 -22.44
CA LEU A 261 -13.66 -22.63 -22.01
C LEU A 261 -14.18 -21.23 -22.36
N GLU A 262 -13.37 -20.19 -22.17
CA GLU A 262 -13.82 -18.78 -22.20
C GLU A 262 -13.63 -18.10 -23.57
N SER A 263 -12.97 -18.74 -24.51
CA SER A 263 -12.58 -18.11 -25.77
C SER A 263 -13.77 -17.88 -26.73
N PRO A 264 -14.10 -16.62 -27.09
CA PRO A 264 -15.05 -16.32 -28.16
C PRO A 264 -14.52 -16.89 -29.49
N GLY A 265 -15.25 -17.83 -30.08
CA GLY A 265 -14.83 -18.57 -31.28
C GLY A 265 -14.10 -19.89 -31.03
N GLY A 266 -13.77 -20.22 -29.76
CA GLY A 266 -13.15 -21.48 -29.34
C GLY A 266 -11.70 -21.66 -29.81
N ALA A 267 -10.81 -22.23 -28.98
CA ALA A 267 -9.48 -22.65 -29.44
C ALA A 267 -9.60 -23.57 -30.67
N ASN A 268 -8.56 -23.63 -31.51
CA ASN A 268 -8.53 -24.53 -32.66
C ASN A 268 -9.03 -25.94 -32.24
N ALA A 269 -9.95 -26.52 -33.00
CA ALA A 269 -10.56 -27.81 -32.68
C ALA A 269 -9.52 -28.90 -32.40
N SER A 270 -8.42 -28.95 -33.16
CA SER A 270 -7.34 -29.92 -32.94
C SER A 270 -6.60 -29.68 -31.62
N LEU A 271 -6.40 -28.42 -31.26
CA LEU A 271 -5.74 -28.03 -30.01
C LEU A 271 -6.63 -28.31 -28.79
N THR A 272 -7.93 -28.07 -28.94
CA THR A 272 -8.96 -28.43 -27.95
C THR A 272 -9.01 -29.95 -27.74
N GLN A 273 -9.04 -30.73 -28.82
CA GLN A 273 -9.01 -32.20 -28.75
C GLN A 273 -7.74 -32.70 -28.05
N ARG A 274 -6.57 -32.12 -28.38
CA ARG A 274 -5.30 -32.45 -27.73
C ARG A 274 -5.32 -32.14 -26.24
N PHE A 275 -5.82 -30.96 -25.85
CA PHE A 275 -5.99 -30.59 -24.44
C PHE A 275 -6.91 -31.58 -23.71
N LEU A 276 -8.08 -31.88 -24.27
CA LEU A 276 -9.05 -32.81 -23.68
C LEU A 276 -8.48 -34.23 -23.52
N SER A 277 -7.67 -34.68 -24.48
CA SER A 277 -6.96 -35.96 -24.39
C SER A 277 -6.00 -35.99 -23.19
N LEU A 278 -5.26 -34.91 -22.94
CA LEU A 278 -4.39 -34.79 -21.77
C LEU A 278 -5.18 -34.75 -20.45
N VAL A 279 -6.30 -34.03 -20.43
CA VAL A 279 -7.21 -34.01 -19.27
C VAL A 279 -7.74 -35.41 -18.97
N ALA A 280 -8.16 -36.16 -19.99
CA ALA A 280 -8.64 -37.54 -19.80
C ALA A 280 -7.55 -38.46 -19.24
N VAL A 281 -6.32 -38.40 -19.77
CA VAL A 281 -5.17 -39.17 -19.27
C VAL A 281 -4.86 -38.80 -17.81
N ALA A 282 -4.82 -37.51 -17.50
CA ALA A 282 -4.54 -37.04 -16.14
C ALA A 282 -5.62 -37.48 -15.14
N LEU A 283 -6.90 -37.39 -15.51
CA LEU A 283 -8.02 -37.84 -14.68
C LEU A 283 -8.03 -39.36 -14.47
N GLN A 284 -7.76 -40.15 -15.52
CA GLN A 284 -7.64 -41.60 -15.39
C GLN A 284 -6.51 -41.97 -14.44
N ALA A 285 -5.36 -41.30 -14.56
CA ALA A 285 -4.23 -41.55 -13.69
C ALA A 285 -4.51 -41.16 -12.23
N GLN A 286 -5.35 -40.14 -11.95
CA GLN A 286 -5.77 -39.81 -10.56
C GLN A 286 -6.49 -40.97 -9.86
N SER A 287 -7.14 -41.86 -10.62
CA SER A 287 -7.78 -43.07 -10.10
C SER A 287 -6.78 -44.19 -9.80
N ASP A 288 -5.54 -44.12 -10.29
CA ASP A 288 -4.50 -45.08 -10.00
C ASP A 288 -3.82 -44.75 -8.66
N PRO A 289 -3.93 -45.60 -7.62
CA PRO A 289 -3.28 -45.38 -6.32
C PRO A 289 -1.74 -45.40 -6.40
N GLY A 290 -1.14 -45.96 -7.46
CA GLY A 290 0.30 -46.01 -7.67
C GLY A 290 0.90 -44.78 -8.36
N ALA A 291 0.07 -43.92 -8.97
CA ALA A 291 0.57 -42.79 -9.73
C ALA A 291 1.23 -41.69 -8.86
N PRO A 292 2.40 -41.15 -9.27
CA PRO A 292 3.17 -40.20 -8.48
C PRO A 292 2.68 -38.76 -8.70
N PHE A 293 1.65 -38.34 -7.95
CA PHE A 293 1.18 -36.95 -7.98
C PHE A 293 1.64 -36.13 -6.77
N SER A 294 1.97 -34.87 -7.01
CA SER A 294 2.21 -33.88 -5.94
C SER A 294 0.95 -33.58 -5.13
N ARG A 295 -0.22 -33.64 -5.76
CA ARG A 295 -1.53 -33.53 -5.13
C ARG A 295 -2.52 -34.48 -5.80
N ARG A 296 -3.21 -35.29 -5.00
CA ARG A 296 -4.38 -36.05 -5.46
C ARG A 296 -5.63 -35.19 -5.30
N LEU A 297 -6.46 -35.17 -6.33
CA LEU A 297 -7.76 -34.52 -6.28
C LEU A 297 -8.72 -35.37 -5.45
N SER A 298 -9.52 -34.71 -4.61
CA SER A 298 -10.67 -35.34 -3.97
C SER A 298 -11.70 -35.81 -5.01
N PRO A 299 -12.53 -36.83 -4.70
CA PRO A 299 -13.58 -37.27 -5.61
C PRO A 299 -14.53 -36.14 -6.05
N GLY A 300 -14.78 -35.16 -5.17
CA GLY A 300 -15.59 -33.99 -5.47
C GLY A 300 -14.93 -33.05 -6.50
N GLU A 301 -13.63 -32.78 -6.36
CA GLU A 301 -12.86 -32.00 -7.34
C GLU A 301 -12.79 -32.71 -8.70
N GLN A 302 -12.55 -34.03 -8.71
CA GLN A 302 -12.55 -34.82 -9.95
C GLN A 302 -13.90 -34.76 -10.66
N ARG A 303 -15.00 -34.93 -9.90
CA ARG A 303 -16.37 -34.84 -10.42
C ARG A 303 -16.62 -33.47 -11.03
N TYR A 304 -16.25 -32.40 -10.34
CA TYR A 304 -16.40 -31.04 -10.83
C TYR A 304 -15.66 -30.83 -12.17
N ILE A 305 -14.40 -31.26 -12.24
CA ILE A 305 -13.59 -31.16 -13.46
C ILE A 305 -14.19 -31.96 -14.62
N VAL A 306 -14.63 -33.20 -14.38
CA VAL A 306 -15.28 -34.03 -15.41
C VAL A 306 -16.54 -33.35 -15.93
N GLN A 307 -17.40 -32.85 -15.04
CA GLN A 307 -18.63 -32.14 -15.41
C GLN A 307 -18.36 -30.86 -16.20
N LEU A 308 -17.33 -30.11 -15.81
CA LEU A 308 -16.94 -28.86 -16.48
C LEU A 308 -16.51 -29.11 -17.93
N TYR A 309 -15.74 -30.17 -18.19
CA TYR A 309 -15.22 -30.46 -19.53
C TYR A 309 -16.13 -31.39 -20.37
N LEU A 310 -17.15 -32.04 -19.79
CA LEU A 310 -18.00 -32.99 -20.50
C LEU A 310 -18.62 -32.43 -21.80
N PRO A 311 -19.18 -31.20 -21.83
CA PRO A 311 -19.72 -30.63 -23.07
C PRO A 311 -18.64 -30.42 -24.15
N LEU A 312 -17.38 -30.18 -23.75
CA LEU A 312 -16.27 -30.07 -24.67
C LEU A 312 -15.83 -31.43 -25.20
N PHE A 313 -15.85 -32.48 -24.37
CA PHE A 313 -15.62 -33.86 -24.83
C PHE A 313 -16.67 -34.26 -25.86
N GLU A 314 -17.96 -34.02 -25.61
CA GLU A 314 -19.05 -34.32 -26.56
C GLU A 314 -18.84 -33.66 -27.93
N ARG A 315 -18.30 -32.44 -27.93
CA ARG A 315 -18.11 -31.67 -29.16
C ARG A 315 -16.81 -31.99 -29.89
N TYR A 316 -15.71 -32.18 -29.18
CA TYR A 316 -14.36 -32.21 -29.77
C TYR A 316 -13.61 -33.53 -29.61
N ALA A 317 -14.07 -34.43 -28.74
CA ALA A 317 -13.48 -35.76 -28.51
C ALA A 317 -14.56 -36.78 -28.12
N PRO A 318 -15.60 -36.99 -28.97
CA PRO A 318 -16.75 -37.83 -28.64
C PRO A 318 -16.37 -39.28 -28.29
N GLU A 319 -15.23 -39.76 -28.80
CA GLU A 319 -14.66 -41.07 -28.47
C GLU A 319 -14.28 -41.24 -27.00
N LEU A 320 -14.02 -40.14 -26.28
CA LEU A 320 -13.65 -40.16 -24.85
C LEU A 320 -14.87 -40.02 -23.93
N VAL A 321 -16.04 -39.63 -24.46
CA VAL A 321 -17.26 -39.40 -23.66
C VAL A 321 -17.68 -40.62 -22.84
N PRO A 322 -17.71 -41.86 -23.37
CA PRO A 322 -18.10 -43.02 -22.58
C PRO A 322 -17.20 -43.25 -21.36
N ALA A 323 -15.89 -42.98 -21.50
CA ALA A 323 -14.94 -43.09 -20.41
C ALA A 323 -15.16 -42.01 -19.33
N MET A 324 -15.44 -40.77 -19.75
CA MET A 324 -15.72 -39.66 -18.82
C MET A 324 -17.05 -39.86 -18.08
N GLN A 325 -18.08 -40.39 -18.76
CA GLN A 325 -19.36 -40.74 -18.15
C GLN A 325 -19.20 -41.88 -17.14
N ALA A 326 -18.49 -42.95 -17.49
CA ALA A 326 -18.22 -44.05 -16.56
C ALA A 326 -17.46 -43.59 -15.30
N MET A 327 -16.51 -42.67 -15.45
CA MET A 327 -15.80 -42.06 -14.33
C MET A 327 -16.75 -41.21 -13.47
N LEU A 328 -17.63 -40.41 -14.08
CA LEU A 328 -18.61 -39.60 -13.37
C LEU A 328 -19.58 -40.47 -12.56
N ASP A 329 -20.06 -41.57 -13.14
CA ASP A 329 -20.92 -42.55 -12.47
C ASP A 329 -20.20 -43.20 -11.27
N HIS A 330 -18.93 -43.57 -11.44
CA HIS A 330 -18.11 -44.11 -10.36
C HIS A 330 -17.90 -43.10 -9.22
N LEU A 331 -17.63 -41.84 -9.55
CA LEU A 331 -17.46 -40.78 -8.56
C LEU A 331 -18.77 -40.50 -7.81
N ASN A 332 -19.91 -40.47 -8.52
CA ASN A 332 -21.23 -40.28 -7.93
C ASN A 332 -21.63 -41.43 -7.00
N ALA A 333 -21.29 -42.67 -7.34
CA ALA A 333 -21.57 -43.83 -6.50
C ALA A 333 -20.79 -43.82 -5.17
N ASN A 334 -19.64 -43.13 -5.13
CA ASN A 334 -18.71 -43.13 -3.99
C ASN A 334 -18.71 -41.83 -3.16
N LEU A 335 -19.48 -40.82 -3.54
CA LEU A 335 -19.57 -39.54 -2.82
C LEU A 335 -20.60 -39.62 -1.67
N PRO A 336 -20.25 -39.23 -0.42
CA PRO A 336 -21.21 -39.16 0.67
C PRO A 336 -22.27 -38.08 0.41
N PRO A 337 -23.53 -38.27 0.85
CA PRO A 337 -24.66 -37.40 0.52
C PRO A 337 -24.48 -35.92 0.92
N LYS A 338 -23.60 -35.60 1.88
CA LYS A 338 -23.27 -34.21 2.29
C LYS A 338 -22.27 -33.50 1.38
N GLN A 339 -21.58 -34.22 0.48
CA GLN A 339 -20.63 -33.65 -0.48
C GLN A 339 -21.18 -33.64 -1.91
N SER A 340 -22.44 -34.06 -2.10
CA SER A 340 -23.13 -34.09 -3.39
C SER A 340 -23.56 -32.71 -3.90
N GLU A 341 -23.64 -31.72 -3.00
CA GLU A 341 -23.88 -30.33 -3.39
C GLU A 341 -22.58 -29.73 -3.92
N PRO A 342 -22.58 -29.14 -5.13
CA PRO A 342 -21.42 -28.46 -5.66
C PRO A 342 -21.08 -27.32 -4.71
N SER A 343 -20.08 -27.53 -3.86
CA SER A 343 -19.39 -26.44 -3.21
C SER A 343 -18.77 -25.66 -4.34
N GLN A 344 -19.43 -24.59 -4.78
CA GLN A 344 -18.78 -23.66 -5.69
C GLN A 344 -17.44 -23.31 -5.03
N PRO A 345 -16.32 -23.39 -5.75
CA PRO A 345 -15.08 -22.83 -5.25
C PRO A 345 -15.42 -21.38 -4.93
N GLY A 346 -15.50 -21.06 -3.63
CA GLY A 346 -15.70 -19.68 -3.21
C GLY A 346 -14.65 -18.84 -3.93
N PRO A 347 -14.98 -17.62 -4.39
CA PRO A 347 -14.02 -16.78 -5.09
C PRO A 347 -12.74 -16.77 -4.27
N THR A 348 -11.67 -17.31 -4.85
CA THR A 348 -10.33 -17.20 -4.29
C THR A 348 -10.15 -15.74 -3.96
N SER A 349 -10.12 -15.43 -2.67
CA SER A 349 -10.12 -14.07 -2.20
C SER A 349 -8.88 -13.41 -2.75
N SER A 350 -9.06 -12.59 -3.79
CA SER A 350 -8.00 -11.73 -4.31
C SER A 350 -7.50 -10.91 -3.12
N PRO A 351 -6.19 -10.92 -2.79
CA PRO A 351 -5.66 -10.19 -1.64
C PRO A 351 -5.78 -8.67 -1.72
N ASN A 352 -6.40 -8.11 -2.77
CA ASN A 352 -6.27 -6.69 -3.11
C ASN A 352 -7.57 -5.86 -3.09
N GLN A 353 -8.61 -6.33 -2.39
CA GLN A 353 -9.72 -5.47 -1.98
C GLN A 353 -9.79 -5.37 -0.45
N GLN A 354 -8.77 -4.75 0.14
CA GLN A 354 -8.91 -4.05 1.41
C GLN A 354 -8.95 -2.55 1.11
N GLY A 355 -10.15 -2.08 0.74
CA GLY A 355 -10.52 -0.69 0.88
C GLY A 355 -10.61 -0.35 2.37
N GLY A 356 -10.04 0.80 2.73
CA GLY A 356 -10.00 1.44 4.06
C GLY A 356 -10.97 0.92 5.11
N GLY A 357 -10.43 0.18 6.07
CA GLY A 357 -11.11 -0.26 7.29
C GLY A 357 -10.07 -0.66 8.32
N LEU A 358 -9.25 0.29 8.76
CA LEU A 358 -8.29 0.10 9.85
C LEU A 358 -8.83 0.77 11.12
N THR A 359 -9.62 0.02 11.89
CA THR A 359 -9.64 0.13 13.35
C THR A 359 -8.79 -1.00 13.93
N PRO A 360 -7.57 -0.73 14.44
CA PRO A 360 -6.93 -1.61 15.40
C PRO A 360 -6.70 -0.85 16.71
N GLY A 361 -7.70 -0.95 17.58
CA GLY A 361 -7.68 -0.41 18.94
C GLY A 361 -8.64 -1.19 19.83
N ALA A 362 -8.39 -2.49 20.01
CA ALA A 362 -9.08 -3.30 21.01
C ALA A 362 -8.68 -2.82 22.43
N GLY A 363 -9.27 -1.73 22.88
CA GLY A 363 -9.78 -1.69 24.24
C GLY A 363 -10.94 -2.67 24.29
N GLN A 364 -11.00 -3.53 25.32
CA GLN A 364 -12.05 -4.52 25.49
C GLN A 364 -13.43 -3.88 25.25
N GLU A 365 -14.08 -4.24 24.13
CA GLU A 365 -15.49 -3.96 23.95
C GLU A 365 -16.24 -4.62 25.11
N PRO A 366 -17.14 -3.91 25.81
CA PRO A 366 -18.01 -4.52 26.78
C PRO A 366 -18.78 -5.64 26.09
N GLN A 367 -18.64 -6.88 26.58
CA GLN A 367 -19.48 -8.01 26.14
C GLN A 367 -20.92 -7.75 26.57
N VAL A 368 -21.66 -7.02 25.74
CA VAL A 368 -23.10 -6.86 25.89
C VAL A 368 -23.77 -8.12 25.33
N SER A 369 -24.71 -8.69 26.09
CA SER A 369 -25.50 -9.85 25.69
C SER A 369 -26.10 -9.66 24.30
N ARG A 370 -25.80 -10.61 23.40
CA ARG A 370 -26.15 -10.65 21.97
C ARG A 370 -27.66 -10.51 21.67
N GLY A 371 -28.52 -10.66 22.68
CA GLY A 371 -29.98 -10.58 22.57
C GLY A 371 -30.55 -9.17 22.39
N ASP A 372 -29.87 -8.12 22.90
CA ASP A 372 -30.35 -6.73 22.78
C ASP A 372 -29.80 -5.97 21.57
N VAL A 373 -28.73 -6.49 20.94
CA VAL A 373 -28.04 -5.86 19.79
C VAL A 373 -28.80 -6.10 18.46
N GLY A 374 -29.63 -7.14 18.38
CA GLY A 374 -30.41 -7.43 17.17
C GLY A 374 -31.43 -6.35 16.80
N LYS A 375 -31.91 -5.55 17.78
CA LYS A 375 -32.85 -4.44 17.55
C LYS A 375 -32.16 -3.09 17.31
N THR A 376 -30.85 -2.98 17.53
CA THR A 376 -30.10 -1.73 17.30
C THR A 376 -29.59 -1.58 15.87
N GLY A 377 -29.50 -2.67 15.10
CA GLY A 377 -29.13 -2.63 13.68
C GLY A 377 -30.06 -1.75 12.82
N ASP A 378 -31.38 -1.90 12.99
CA ASP A 378 -32.38 -1.08 12.29
C ASP A 378 -32.44 0.38 12.77
N LEU A 379 -31.94 0.66 13.98
CA LEU A 379 -31.92 2.02 14.57
C LEU A 379 -30.73 2.87 14.09
N MET A 380 -29.75 2.26 13.43
CA MET A 380 -28.55 2.93 12.93
C MET A 380 -28.65 3.36 11.46
N SER A 381 -29.78 3.09 10.80
CA SER A 381 -30.01 3.51 9.41
C SER A 381 -30.00 5.04 9.27
N PRO A 382 -29.25 5.59 8.29
CA PRO A 382 -29.12 7.04 8.09
C PRO A 382 -30.38 7.69 7.49
N GLU A 383 -31.41 6.93 7.10
CA GLU A 383 -32.58 7.45 6.40
C GLU A 383 -33.55 8.25 7.30
N GLY A 384 -33.33 9.56 7.31
CA GLY A 384 -34.29 10.59 6.87
C GLY A 384 -35.51 10.92 7.74
N ASP A 385 -35.90 10.09 8.70
CA ASP A 385 -37.05 10.38 9.55
C ASP A 385 -36.57 10.99 10.88
N GLU A 386 -36.60 12.32 10.98
CA GLU A 386 -36.25 13.07 12.21
C GLU A 386 -37.01 12.52 13.44
N GLY A 387 -38.24 12.03 13.24
CA GLY A 387 -39.03 11.37 14.27
C GLY A 387 -38.39 10.08 14.79
N LYS A 388 -37.80 9.27 13.91
CA LYS A 388 -37.06 8.05 14.28
C LYS A 388 -35.74 8.39 14.96
N ALA A 389 -35.07 9.48 14.57
CA ALA A 389 -33.83 9.93 15.19
C ALA A 389 -34.03 10.25 16.68
N SER A 390 -35.05 11.06 16.99
CA SER A 390 -35.40 11.42 18.37
C SER A 390 -35.83 10.22 19.21
N ALA A 391 -36.65 9.31 18.64
CA ALA A 391 -37.05 8.08 19.31
C ALA A 391 -35.85 7.18 19.65
N THR A 392 -34.88 7.09 18.74
CA THR A 392 -33.65 6.31 18.91
C THR A 392 -32.79 6.87 20.04
N GLU A 393 -32.56 8.19 20.07
CA GLU A 393 -31.82 8.81 21.19
C GLU A 393 -32.54 8.58 22.52
N GLY A 394 -33.87 8.67 22.55
CA GLY A 394 -34.67 8.36 23.74
C GLY A 394 -34.52 6.91 24.24
N ILE A 395 -34.31 5.95 23.35
CA ILE A 395 -33.99 4.55 23.70
C ILE A 395 -32.57 4.46 24.25
N ILE A 396 -31.58 5.07 23.57
CA ILE A 396 -30.18 5.06 23.99
C ILE A 396 -30.01 5.69 25.38
N MET A 397 -30.75 6.76 25.68
CA MET A 397 -30.70 7.44 26.98
C MET A 397 -31.14 6.55 28.16
N LYS A 398 -31.97 5.54 27.91
CA LYS A 398 -32.44 4.58 28.92
C LYS A 398 -31.44 3.45 29.20
N LEU A 399 -30.34 3.37 28.44
CA LEU A 399 -29.30 2.37 28.69
C LEU A 399 -28.60 2.65 30.04
N PRO A 400 -28.31 1.60 30.83
CA PRO A 400 -27.75 1.76 32.16
C PRO A 400 -26.27 2.13 32.17
N ASP A 401 -25.49 1.65 31.19
CA ASP A 401 -24.05 1.91 31.11
C ASP A 401 -23.78 3.26 30.40
N GLU A 402 -23.20 4.22 31.13
CA GLU A 402 -22.90 5.56 30.63
C GLU A 402 -21.89 5.54 29.46
N LYS A 403 -20.89 4.65 29.48
CA LYS A 403 -19.89 4.59 28.41
C LYS A 403 -20.51 4.06 27.13
N VAL A 404 -21.30 2.99 27.22
CA VAL A 404 -22.01 2.42 26.08
C VAL A 404 -23.05 3.41 25.56
N ARG A 405 -23.84 4.02 26.45
CA ARG A 405 -24.80 5.07 26.11
C ARG A 405 -24.12 6.20 25.35
N GLN A 406 -23.01 6.73 25.86
CA GLN A 406 -22.29 7.81 25.20
C GLN A 406 -21.72 7.40 23.85
N ALA A 407 -21.11 6.21 23.74
CA ALA A 407 -20.56 5.72 22.49
C ALA A 407 -21.64 5.57 21.40
N LEU A 408 -22.83 5.10 21.77
CA LEU A 408 -23.98 4.98 20.87
C LEU A 408 -24.54 6.35 20.47
N LEU A 409 -24.67 7.29 21.41
CA LEU A 409 -25.08 8.66 21.10
C LEU A 409 -24.10 9.34 20.14
N ASP A 410 -22.79 9.22 20.40
CA ASP A 410 -21.76 9.78 19.55
C ASP A 410 -21.80 9.18 18.14
N THR A 411 -22.01 7.87 18.03
CA THR A 411 -22.17 7.21 16.72
C THR A 411 -23.42 7.67 16.00
N ARG A 412 -24.57 7.76 16.69
CA ARG A 412 -25.81 8.23 16.07
C ARG A 412 -25.68 9.67 15.58
N ARG A 413 -25.12 10.56 16.40
CA ARG A 413 -24.89 11.97 16.07
C ARG A 413 -23.89 12.13 14.94
N TYR A 414 -22.83 11.33 14.92
CA TYR A 414 -21.87 11.29 13.81
C TYR A 414 -22.57 10.96 12.48
N ASN A 415 -23.37 9.88 12.44
CA ASN A 415 -24.12 9.49 11.25
C ASN A 415 -25.12 10.57 10.82
N SER A 416 -25.81 11.21 11.76
CA SER A 416 -26.71 12.33 11.45
C SER A 416 -25.95 13.54 10.91
N ALA A 417 -24.77 13.86 11.45
CA ALA A 417 -23.94 14.96 10.96
C ALA A 417 -23.42 14.70 9.54
N GLN A 418 -23.00 13.46 9.23
CA GLN A 418 -22.63 13.06 7.88
C GLN A 418 -23.81 13.17 6.91
N SER A 419 -25.01 12.69 7.29
CA SER A 419 -26.20 12.84 6.45
C SER A 419 -26.56 14.31 6.20
N ALA A 420 -26.44 15.18 7.23
CA ALA A 420 -26.63 16.62 7.08
C ALA A 420 -25.58 17.24 6.13
N LEU A 421 -24.32 16.79 6.16
CA LEU A 421 -23.28 17.21 5.20
C LEU A 421 -23.57 16.78 3.76
N GLU A 422 -24.08 15.56 3.57
CA GLU A 422 -24.50 15.06 2.26
C GLU A 422 -25.66 15.90 1.70
N GLN A 423 -26.61 16.27 2.55
CA GLN A 423 -27.73 17.16 2.24
C GLN A 423 -27.34 18.65 2.22
N ASP A 424 -26.06 18.96 2.38
CA ASP A 424 -25.52 20.32 2.27
C ASP A 424 -26.00 21.29 3.38
N LYS A 425 -26.51 20.74 4.49
CA LYS A 425 -26.99 21.44 5.70
C LYS A 425 -25.84 21.68 6.69
N ILE A 426 -24.91 22.56 6.32
CA ILE A 426 -23.65 22.82 7.06
C ILE A 426 -23.88 23.21 8.53
N ASP A 427 -24.83 24.10 8.83
CA ASP A 427 -25.06 24.58 10.20
C ASP A 427 -25.63 23.48 11.10
N GLU A 428 -26.48 22.61 10.56
CA GLU A 428 -27.03 21.46 11.28
C GLU A 428 -25.93 20.43 11.56
N ALA A 429 -25.12 20.09 10.55
CA ALA A 429 -23.99 19.20 10.70
C ALA A 429 -23.00 19.71 11.77
N TYR A 430 -22.70 21.01 11.78
CA TYR A 430 -21.86 21.62 12.81
C TYR A 430 -22.48 21.48 14.21
N ARG A 431 -23.76 21.82 14.37
CA ARG A 431 -24.47 21.70 15.65
C ARG A 431 -24.44 20.26 16.19
N LEU A 432 -24.60 19.27 15.31
CA LEU A 432 -24.52 17.84 15.67
C LEU A 432 -23.10 17.44 16.05
N THR A 433 -22.09 17.91 15.31
CA THR A 433 -20.66 17.67 15.58
C THR A 433 -20.27 18.13 16.98
N GLN A 434 -20.73 19.32 17.40
CA GLN A 434 -20.45 19.87 18.74
C GLN A 434 -21.02 19.03 19.89
N GLN A 435 -22.00 18.17 19.62
CA GLN A 435 -22.65 17.32 20.63
C GLN A 435 -21.97 15.96 20.80
N ILE A 436 -21.00 15.62 19.94
CA ILE A 436 -20.22 14.38 20.02
C ILE A 436 -19.16 14.54 21.10
N LYS A 437 -18.98 13.57 21.99
CA LYS A 437 -17.93 13.60 23.03
C LYS A 437 -16.63 12.92 22.58
N ASP A 438 -16.71 11.99 21.65
CA ASP A 438 -15.55 11.34 21.02
C ASP A 438 -14.76 12.34 20.14
N PRO A 439 -13.52 12.70 20.51
CA PRO A 439 -12.73 13.70 19.79
C PRO A 439 -12.35 13.24 18.38
N LEU A 440 -12.18 11.94 18.12
CA LEU A 440 -11.80 11.46 16.78
C LEU A 440 -12.94 11.73 15.78
N LYS A 441 -14.16 11.38 16.16
CA LYS A 441 -15.37 11.65 15.36
C LYS A 441 -15.58 13.15 15.14
N GLN A 442 -15.27 13.98 16.15
CA GLN A 442 -15.34 15.44 15.99
C GLN A 442 -14.31 15.97 15.00
N ILE A 443 -13.06 15.50 15.08
CA ILE A 443 -11.99 15.88 14.16
C ILE A 443 -12.37 15.53 12.72
N ASP A 444 -12.82 14.29 12.49
CA ASP A 444 -13.22 13.80 11.16
C ASP A 444 -14.33 14.69 10.57
N LEU A 445 -15.39 15.00 11.34
CA LEU A 445 -16.48 15.87 10.87
C LEU A 445 -16.07 17.32 10.65
N PHE A 446 -15.17 17.88 11.46
CA PHE A 446 -14.64 19.22 11.22
C PHE A 446 -13.80 19.29 9.93
N VAL A 447 -13.05 18.23 9.61
CA VAL A 447 -12.34 18.11 8.34
C VAL A 447 -13.30 18.02 7.17
N GLU A 448 -14.37 17.22 7.28
CA GLU A 448 -15.39 17.10 6.23
C GLU A 448 -16.15 18.42 6.01
N LEU A 449 -16.56 19.11 7.08
CA LEU A 449 -17.15 20.45 7.03
C LEU A 449 -16.22 21.43 6.32
N GLY A 450 -14.94 21.44 6.70
CA GLY A 450 -13.92 22.27 6.09
C GLY A 450 -13.78 22.01 4.59
N ARG A 451 -13.67 20.74 4.19
CA ARG A 451 -13.58 20.37 2.76
C ARG A 451 -14.81 20.79 1.98
N LYS A 452 -16.02 20.53 2.49
CA LYS A 452 -17.28 20.87 1.82
C LYS A 452 -17.42 22.39 1.58
N LEU A 453 -16.99 23.21 2.54
CA LEU A 453 -16.98 24.67 2.39
C LEU A 453 -15.90 25.15 1.42
N ALA A 454 -14.73 24.51 1.40
CA ALA A 454 -13.71 24.82 0.40
C ALA A 454 -14.20 24.51 -1.02
N ASP A 455 -14.89 23.40 -1.22
CA ASP A 455 -15.50 23.01 -2.50
C ASP A 455 -16.58 24.01 -2.96
N ARG A 456 -17.24 24.69 -2.02
CA ARG A 456 -18.19 25.79 -2.28
C ARG A 456 -17.51 27.14 -2.57
N GLY A 457 -16.18 27.22 -2.50
CA GLY A 457 -15.44 28.47 -2.65
C GLY A 457 -15.48 29.35 -1.40
N GLU A 458 -15.66 28.77 -0.21
CA GLU A 458 -15.67 29.45 1.08
C GLU A 458 -14.43 29.11 1.94
N PRO A 459 -13.19 29.42 1.47
CA PRO A 459 -11.95 28.93 2.08
C PRO A 459 -11.71 29.46 3.50
N GLU A 460 -12.14 30.68 3.81
CA GLU A 460 -11.98 31.25 5.16
C GLU A 460 -12.82 30.51 6.20
N ARG A 461 -14.08 30.19 5.86
CA ARG A 461 -14.94 29.37 6.74
C ARG A 461 -14.43 27.95 6.84
N ALA A 462 -13.93 27.38 5.73
CA ALA A 462 -13.30 26.07 5.73
C ALA A 462 -12.11 26.01 6.71
N VAL A 463 -11.21 26.99 6.66
CA VAL A 463 -10.09 27.13 7.62
C VAL A 463 -10.59 27.23 9.05
N ALA A 464 -11.66 28.00 9.30
CA ALA A 464 -12.21 28.13 10.66
C ALA A 464 -12.69 26.79 11.26
N PHE A 465 -13.15 25.84 10.44
CA PHE A 465 -13.46 24.48 10.91
C PHE A 465 -12.21 23.63 11.14
N LEU A 466 -11.21 23.72 10.27
CA LEU A 466 -9.93 23.03 10.47
C LEU A 466 -9.21 23.53 11.74
N ASP A 467 -9.27 24.83 12.03
CA ASP A 467 -8.73 25.45 13.25
C ASP A 467 -9.42 24.93 14.52
N LYS A 468 -10.71 24.51 14.44
CA LYS A 468 -11.42 23.85 15.56
C LYS A 468 -10.96 22.42 15.80
N ALA A 469 -10.51 21.72 14.76
CA ALA A 469 -10.02 20.34 14.87
C ALA A 469 -8.59 20.28 15.46
N LEU A 470 -7.73 21.25 15.17
CA LEU A 470 -6.34 21.28 15.64
C LEU A 470 -6.15 21.11 17.17
N PRO A 471 -6.89 21.81 18.05
CA PRO A 471 -6.76 21.61 19.50
C PRO A 471 -7.22 20.22 19.94
N LEU A 472 -8.24 19.64 19.28
CA LEU A 472 -8.69 18.27 19.56
C LEU A 472 -7.60 17.25 19.25
N VAL A 473 -6.94 17.40 18.09
CA VAL A 473 -5.82 16.53 17.68
C VAL A 473 -4.69 16.58 18.69
N SER A 474 -4.36 17.78 19.19
CA SER A 474 -3.29 17.98 20.16
C SER A 474 -3.62 17.43 21.55
N ALA A 475 -4.92 17.25 21.85
CA ALA A 475 -5.42 16.73 23.12
C ALA A 475 -5.62 15.20 23.13
N LEU A 476 -5.45 14.52 21.98
CA LEU A 476 -5.56 13.07 21.91
C LEU A 476 -4.50 12.40 22.79
N SER A 477 -4.93 11.50 23.66
CA SER A 477 -4.04 10.74 24.55
C SER A 477 -3.17 9.75 23.78
N ASN A 478 -3.72 9.18 22.70
CA ASN A 478 -2.98 8.33 21.79
C ASN A 478 -2.18 9.21 20.80
N LEU A 479 -0.90 9.44 21.10
CA LEU A 479 0.00 10.23 20.25
C LEU A 479 0.08 9.72 18.81
N ARG A 480 -0.14 8.41 18.57
CA ARG A 480 -0.16 7.86 17.22
C ARG A 480 -1.37 8.37 16.45
N GLU A 481 -2.56 8.26 17.02
CA GLU A 481 -3.78 8.79 16.40
C GLU A 481 -3.67 10.31 16.23
N GLY A 482 -3.13 11.02 17.22
CA GLY A 482 -2.82 12.45 17.12
C GLY A 482 -1.93 12.79 15.93
N ALA A 483 -0.85 12.02 15.70
CA ALA A 483 0.02 12.23 14.55
C ALA A 483 -0.72 12.02 13.22
N LEU A 484 -1.46 10.92 13.06
CA LEU A 484 -2.21 10.63 11.83
C LEU A 484 -3.27 11.70 11.55
N GLN A 485 -3.97 12.16 12.58
CA GLN A 485 -4.99 13.20 12.47
C GLN A 485 -4.39 14.58 12.15
N ALA A 486 -3.23 14.91 12.71
CA ALA A 486 -2.50 16.14 12.36
C ALA A 486 -2.02 16.13 10.89
N LEU A 487 -1.56 14.98 10.42
CA LEU A 487 -1.17 14.77 9.03
C LEU A 487 -2.40 14.89 8.09
N MET A 488 -3.55 14.33 8.47
CA MET A 488 -4.81 14.49 7.73
C MET A 488 -5.29 15.96 7.67
N LEU A 489 -5.20 16.70 8.78
CA LEU A 489 -5.52 18.13 8.82
C LEU A 489 -4.64 18.93 7.88
N THR A 490 -3.33 18.66 7.90
CA THR A 490 -2.35 19.29 7.00
C THR A 490 -2.72 19.07 5.53
N ARG A 491 -3.04 17.82 5.16
CA ARG A 491 -3.47 17.46 3.80
C ARG A 491 -4.75 18.18 3.39
N SER A 492 -5.70 18.31 4.31
CA SER A 492 -6.97 18.98 4.03
C SER A 492 -6.75 20.48 3.83
N ALA A 493 -5.92 21.11 4.66
CA ALA A 493 -5.60 22.53 4.55
C ALA A 493 -4.83 22.88 3.28
N LEU A 494 -4.02 21.97 2.73
CA LEU A 494 -3.29 22.19 1.47
C LEU A 494 -4.22 22.56 0.29
N ALA A 495 -5.45 22.06 0.28
CA ALA A 495 -6.45 22.39 -0.74
C ALA A 495 -7.14 23.74 -0.51
N VAL A 496 -7.06 24.30 0.69
CA VAL A 496 -7.85 25.46 1.14
C VAL A 496 -6.98 26.69 1.35
N ASN A 497 -5.94 26.58 2.18
CA ASN A 497 -5.07 27.66 2.58
C ASN A 497 -3.66 27.12 2.87
N ARG A 498 -2.69 27.59 2.07
CA ARG A 498 -1.30 27.15 2.08
C ARG A 498 -0.58 27.46 3.40
N ASP A 499 -0.73 28.68 3.91
CA ASP A 499 -0.08 29.12 5.14
C ASP A 499 -0.58 28.32 6.35
N ARG A 500 -1.89 28.03 6.37
CA ARG A 500 -2.49 27.18 7.40
C ARG A 500 -2.03 25.73 7.30
N ALA A 501 -1.84 25.20 6.09
CA ALA A 501 -1.27 23.87 5.93
C ALA A 501 0.14 23.76 6.53
N LEU A 502 0.99 24.77 6.33
CA LEU A 502 2.33 24.82 6.94
C LEU A 502 2.24 24.87 8.48
N HIS A 503 1.30 25.63 9.03
CA HIS A 503 1.05 25.65 10.47
C HIS A 503 0.62 24.28 11.03
N TYR A 504 -0.29 23.59 10.35
CA TYR A 504 -0.73 22.25 10.77
C TYR A 504 0.39 21.21 10.61
N ALA A 505 1.21 21.33 9.56
CA ALA A 505 2.38 20.48 9.37
C ALA A 505 3.38 20.60 10.54
N GLN A 506 3.59 21.82 11.04
CA GLN A 506 4.42 22.04 12.23
C GLN A 506 3.86 21.36 13.48
N SER A 507 2.54 21.36 13.66
CA SER A 507 1.89 20.61 14.73
C SER A 507 2.09 19.10 14.55
N ALA A 508 1.93 18.59 13.33
CA ALA A 508 2.17 17.18 13.02
C ALA A 508 3.61 16.75 13.33
N VAL A 509 4.62 17.54 12.93
CA VAL A 509 6.04 17.32 13.27
C VAL A 509 6.24 17.29 14.79
N THR A 510 5.62 18.22 15.53
CA THR A 510 5.69 18.27 16.99
C THR A 510 5.14 16.99 17.64
N ILE A 511 3.99 16.49 17.16
CA ILE A 511 3.38 15.27 17.69
C ILE A 511 4.19 14.03 17.29
N LEU A 512 4.74 13.97 16.07
CA LEU A 512 5.62 12.87 15.63
C LEU A 512 6.89 12.78 16.49
N ASN A 513 7.51 13.91 16.82
CA ASN A 513 8.68 13.96 17.70
C ASN A 513 8.37 13.46 19.12
N ARG A 514 7.20 13.83 19.66
CA ARG A 514 6.71 13.30 20.95
C ARG A 514 6.46 11.80 20.88
N LEU A 515 5.84 11.33 19.80
CA LEU A 515 5.56 9.91 19.58
C LEU A 515 6.87 9.11 19.58
N GLN A 516 7.91 9.59 18.91
CA GLN A 516 9.22 8.94 18.90
C GLN A 516 9.85 8.91 20.30
N SER A 517 9.75 10.01 21.06
CA SER A 517 10.26 10.08 22.43
C SER A 517 9.51 9.13 23.38
N SER A 518 8.24 8.84 23.08
CA SER A 518 7.39 7.94 23.88
C SER A 518 7.51 6.46 23.49
N ALA A 519 8.09 6.14 22.34
CA ALA A 519 8.19 4.77 21.86
C ALA A 519 9.17 3.99 22.76
N SER A 520 8.64 3.19 23.68
CA SER A 520 9.45 2.29 24.49
C SER A 520 10.07 1.18 23.63
N ALA A 521 11.25 0.70 24.03
CA ALA A 521 11.98 -0.38 23.35
C ALA A 521 11.21 -1.73 23.31
N ASP A 522 10.11 -1.86 24.06
CA ASP A 522 9.32 -3.09 24.21
C ASP A 522 8.18 -3.24 23.18
N THR A 523 8.13 -2.40 22.15
CA THR A 523 7.08 -2.54 21.12
C THR A 523 7.32 -3.77 20.24
N ASP A 524 6.27 -4.57 20.07
CA ASP A 524 6.23 -5.68 19.11
C ASP A 524 6.80 -5.23 17.75
N PRO A 525 7.91 -5.83 17.27
CA PRO A 525 8.56 -5.46 16.01
C PRO A 525 7.60 -5.39 14.83
N MET A 526 6.52 -6.19 14.85
CA MET A 526 5.52 -6.19 13.77
C MET A 526 4.65 -4.96 13.75
N ARG A 527 4.15 -4.55 14.93
CA ARG A 527 3.38 -3.31 15.04
C ARG A 527 4.24 -2.12 14.66
N GLU A 528 5.54 -2.18 14.97
CA GLU A 528 6.49 -1.16 14.62
C GLU A 528 6.75 -1.09 13.10
N LEU A 529 6.93 -2.22 12.43
CA LEU A 529 7.10 -2.27 10.97
C LEU A 529 5.86 -1.71 10.24
N ALA A 530 4.67 -2.20 10.59
CA ALA A 530 3.42 -1.73 10.00
C ALA A 530 3.17 -0.23 10.29
N ARG A 531 3.52 0.23 11.50
CA ARG A 531 3.44 1.65 11.88
C ARG A 531 4.31 2.51 10.98
N ARG A 532 5.55 2.10 10.72
CA ARG A 532 6.50 2.85 9.88
C ARG A 532 6.06 2.90 8.42
N GLN A 533 5.58 1.77 7.87
CA GLN A 533 5.08 1.74 6.50
C GLN A 533 3.89 2.69 6.30
N GLY A 534 2.94 2.69 7.24
CA GLY A 534 1.81 3.62 7.20
C GLY A 534 2.23 5.08 7.28
N LEU A 535 3.18 5.42 8.18
CA LEU A 535 3.69 6.79 8.32
C LEU A 535 4.45 7.26 7.08
N ARG A 536 5.23 6.39 6.43
CA ARG A 536 5.95 6.73 5.20
C ARG A 536 5.02 7.29 4.13
N GLY A 537 3.95 6.56 3.81
CA GLY A 537 3.00 6.98 2.78
C GLY A 537 2.33 8.32 3.12
N GLN A 538 2.12 8.60 4.41
CA GLN A 538 1.55 9.88 4.86
C GLN A 538 2.54 11.04 4.79
N LEU A 539 3.82 10.82 5.15
CA LEU A 539 4.87 11.84 4.99
C LEU A 539 5.03 12.22 3.52
N GLU A 540 5.12 11.25 2.61
CA GLU A 540 5.19 11.53 1.17
C GLU A 540 3.96 12.30 0.69
N ALA A 541 2.75 11.91 1.13
CA ALA A 541 1.49 12.58 0.77
C ALA A 541 1.38 14.04 1.27
N ILE A 542 2.24 14.48 2.18
CA ILE A 542 2.24 15.83 2.77
C ILE A 542 3.43 16.65 2.29
N PHE A 543 4.64 16.10 2.37
CA PHE A 543 5.85 16.84 2.02
C PHE A 543 5.99 17.07 0.51
N VAL A 544 5.45 16.18 -0.35
CA VAL A 544 5.37 16.46 -1.79
C VAL A 544 4.53 17.72 -2.05
N PRO A 545 3.24 17.81 -1.65
CA PRO A 545 2.46 19.02 -1.91
C PRO A 545 2.96 20.24 -1.15
N LEU A 546 3.50 20.10 0.08
CA LEU A 546 4.11 21.23 0.78
C LEU A 546 5.30 21.79 0.01
N GLY A 547 6.20 20.95 -0.52
CA GLY A 547 7.32 21.45 -1.31
C GLY A 547 6.90 22.09 -2.65
N ARG A 548 5.70 21.74 -3.18
CA ARG A 548 5.12 22.46 -4.33
C ARG A 548 4.68 23.88 -3.96
N VAL A 549 4.25 24.06 -2.71
CA VAL A 549 3.77 25.33 -2.17
C VAL A 549 4.94 26.22 -1.77
N ASP A 550 5.79 25.72 -0.88
CA ASP A 550 6.95 26.40 -0.31
C ASP A 550 8.02 25.35 -0.01
N PHE A 551 9.01 25.24 -0.90
CA PHE A 551 10.06 24.24 -0.81
C PHE A 551 10.96 24.44 0.42
N GLU A 552 11.38 25.67 0.69
CA GLU A 552 12.28 25.96 1.81
C GLU A 552 11.61 25.67 3.15
N GLN A 553 10.35 26.08 3.31
CA GLN A 553 9.63 25.80 4.55
C GLN A 553 9.32 24.30 4.69
N ALA A 554 9.06 23.58 3.60
CA ALA A 554 8.88 22.12 3.63
C ALA A 554 10.17 21.41 4.06
N ILE A 555 11.34 21.83 3.55
CA ILE A 555 12.64 21.29 3.99
C ILE A 555 12.91 21.62 5.45
N TYR A 556 12.67 22.87 5.87
CA TYR A 556 12.83 23.27 7.25
C TYR A 556 11.97 22.42 8.21
N LEU A 557 10.71 22.16 7.87
CA LEU A 557 9.82 21.29 8.64
C LEU A 557 10.29 19.83 8.64
N ALA A 558 10.79 19.32 7.52
CA ALA A 558 11.33 17.97 7.43
C ALA A 558 12.56 17.82 8.36
N MET A 559 13.46 18.81 8.36
CA MET A 559 14.66 18.82 9.22
C MET A 559 14.34 18.83 10.72
N GLN A 560 13.16 19.31 11.11
CA GLN A 560 12.70 19.30 12.50
C GLN A 560 12.25 17.92 13.00
N LEU A 561 12.09 16.93 12.11
CA LEU A 561 11.81 15.55 12.53
C LEU A 561 13.02 14.95 13.24
N GLN A 562 12.80 14.48 14.47
CA GLN A 562 13.84 13.87 15.32
C GLN A 562 14.19 12.44 14.85
N ASP A 563 13.27 11.76 14.18
CA ASP A 563 13.50 10.43 13.63
C ASP A 563 14.24 10.59 12.30
N THR A 564 15.50 10.14 12.27
CA THR A 564 16.36 10.34 11.10
C THR A 564 15.80 9.66 9.85
N GLU A 565 15.09 8.54 10.00
CA GLU A 565 14.47 7.85 8.87
C GLU A 565 13.30 8.66 8.30
N GLN A 566 12.41 9.17 9.17
CA GLN A 566 11.29 10.03 8.76
C GLN A 566 11.77 11.34 8.16
N ARG A 567 12.79 11.97 8.74
CA ARG A 567 13.43 13.18 8.22
C ARG A 567 13.92 12.97 6.79
N VAL A 568 14.74 11.93 6.57
CA VAL A 568 15.28 11.59 5.25
C VAL A 568 14.17 11.40 4.21
N LEU A 569 13.12 10.65 4.54
CA LEU A 569 12.01 10.42 3.62
C LEU A 569 11.20 11.69 3.33
N ALA A 570 10.99 12.54 4.34
CA ALA A 570 10.31 13.83 4.18
C ALA A 570 11.11 14.81 3.32
N GLU A 571 12.44 14.88 3.50
CA GLU A 571 13.33 15.72 2.68
C GLU A 571 13.34 15.26 1.21
N ILE A 572 13.41 13.94 0.95
CA ILE A 572 13.30 13.39 -0.42
C ILE A 572 11.95 13.74 -1.04
N ALA A 573 10.85 13.57 -0.29
CA ALA A 573 9.50 13.90 -0.75
C ALA A 573 9.36 15.39 -1.11
N ALA A 574 9.90 16.29 -0.29
CA ALA A 574 9.92 17.71 -0.57
C ALA A 574 10.76 18.03 -1.83
N CYS A 575 11.94 17.44 -2.01
CA CYS A 575 12.78 17.63 -3.20
C CYS A 575 12.08 17.15 -4.48
N ARG A 576 11.43 15.97 -4.41
CA ARG A 576 10.65 15.40 -5.50
C ARG A 576 9.59 16.36 -6.03
N SER A 577 9.00 17.17 -5.16
CA SER A 577 7.98 18.15 -5.54
C SER A 577 8.46 19.24 -6.50
N VAL A 578 9.75 19.59 -6.43
CA VAL A 578 10.41 20.59 -7.27
C VAL A 578 10.92 19.93 -8.54
N LEU A 579 11.54 18.76 -8.40
CA LEU A 579 12.15 17.99 -9.49
C LEU A 579 11.11 17.32 -10.44
N GLU A 580 9.90 17.02 -9.97
CA GLU A 580 8.86 16.46 -10.84
C GLU A 580 7.96 17.51 -11.49
N ARG A 581 8.19 18.81 -11.25
CA ARG A 581 7.35 19.85 -11.87
C ARG A 581 7.45 19.70 -13.39
N PRO A 582 6.35 19.38 -14.09
CA PRO A 582 6.41 19.32 -15.55
C PRO A 582 6.81 20.72 -16.03
N GLU A 583 7.80 20.81 -16.91
CA GLU A 583 8.29 22.08 -17.51
C GLU A 583 7.22 22.85 -18.32
N LYS A 584 5.94 22.46 -18.20
CA LYS A 584 4.77 23.09 -18.80
C LYS A 584 4.55 24.48 -18.22
N LYS A 585 5.24 25.48 -18.78
CA LYS A 585 4.65 26.73 -19.31
C LYS A 585 5.66 27.73 -19.87
N ALA A 586 6.96 27.43 -19.96
CA ALA A 586 7.90 28.37 -20.59
C ALA A 586 7.65 28.55 -22.11
N LYS A 587 7.08 27.54 -22.80
CA LYS A 587 6.82 27.63 -24.25
C LYS A 587 5.45 28.21 -24.66
N GLU A 588 4.47 28.31 -23.75
CA GLU A 588 3.15 28.86 -24.10
C GLU A 588 3.06 30.39 -24.01
N THR A 589 3.98 31.05 -23.31
CA THR A 589 4.08 32.52 -23.26
C THR A 589 4.93 33.11 -24.39
N GLU A 590 5.89 32.39 -24.96
CA GLU A 590 6.66 32.87 -26.12
C GLU A 590 5.88 32.75 -27.45
N GLY A 591 4.93 31.80 -27.57
CA GLY A 591 4.16 31.60 -28.81
C GLY A 591 2.94 32.52 -28.99
N ARG A 592 2.54 33.29 -27.97
CA ARG A 592 1.35 34.17 -28.02
C ARG A 592 1.67 35.65 -28.28
N GLY A 593 2.96 36.00 -28.39
CA GLY A 593 3.43 37.38 -28.60
C GLY A 593 3.63 37.83 -30.05
N SER A 594 3.54 36.96 -31.07
CA SER A 594 3.89 37.32 -32.47
C SER A 594 2.72 37.40 -33.45
N LYS A 595 1.48 37.66 -33.00
CA LYS A 595 0.30 37.67 -33.88
C LYS A 595 -0.59 38.91 -33.78
N ILE A 596 -0.02 40.06 -33.43
CA ILE A 596 -0.68 41.37 -33.58
C ILE A 596 0.30 42.30 -34.31
N GLU A 597 0.39 42.15 -35.63
CA GLU A 597 0.74 43.19 -36.59
C GLU A 597 0.19 42.70 -37.95
N ASP A 598 -0.43 43.60 -38.72
CA ASP A 598 -1.26 43.41 -39.93
C ASP A 598 -2.73 43.01 -39.74
N ARG A 599 -3.55 43.99 -39.36
CA ARG A 599 -4.80 44.31 -40.07
C ARG A 599 -5.29 45.74 -39.84
#